data_AF-A0A937RMW4-F1
#
_entry.id   AF-A0A937RMW4-F1
#
_cell.length_a   1.000
_cell.length_b   1.000
_cell.length_c   1.000
_cell.angle_alpha   90.00
_cell.angle_beta   90.00
_cell.angle_gamma   90.00
#
_symmetry.space_group_name_H-M   'P 1'
#
loop_
_entity.id
_entity.type
_entity.pdbx_description
1 polymer ?
#
loop_
_entity_poly.entity_id
_entity_poly.type
_entity_poly.pdbx_seq_one_letter_code
_entity_poly.pdbx_strand_id
1 'polypeptide(L)' 'MTDTAGLDGADSLDDAESLDDDGPREGGDPACWLARVCPECGLFAEQEPPTACVRCGAVLAGP' A
#
# COMPACT_ATOMS: atom_id res chain seq x y z
N MET A 1 20.10 -53.37 -26.74
CA MET A 1 18.68 -53.72 -27.00
C MET A 1 17.85 -52.64 -26.31
N THR A 2 17.62 -51.54 -27.05
CA THR A 2 16.58 -50.48 -26.90
C THR A 2 16.13 -50.11 -25.47
N ASP A 3 16.51 -48.92 -25.01
CA ASP A 3 15.72 -47.67 -25.07
C ASP A 3 14.48 -47.69 -24.16
N THR A 4 14.62 -47.08 -22.99
CA THR A 4 13.50 -46.41 -22.32
C THR A 4 13.92 -44.97 -22.11
N ALA A 5 13.70 -44.17 -23.15
CA ALA A 5 13.28 -42.79 -22.99
C ALA A 5 12.29 -42.68 -21.81
N GLY A 6 12.61 -41.79 -20.89
CA GLY A 6 11.78 -41.34 -19.78
C GLY A 6 12.21 -39.94 -19.42
N LEU A 7 12.06 -39.04 -20.40
CA LEU A 7 12.21 -37.61 -20.28
C LEU A 7 10.87 -37.03 -19.82
N ASP A 8 10.49 -37.19 -18.56
CA ASP A 8 9.31 -36.49 -18.03
C ASP A 8 9.56 -36.13 -16.57
N GLY A 9 9.93 -34.87 -16.37
CA GLY A 9 10.21 -34.27 -15.07
C GLY A 9 10.96 -32.94 -15.15
N ALA A 10 10.98 -32.30 -16.31
CA ALA A 10 11.25 -30.87 -16.43
C ALA A 10 9.91 -30.13 -16.23
N ASP A 11 9.36 -30.20 -15.02
CA ASP A 11 8.20 -29.45 -14.55
C ASP A 11 8.19 -29.54 -13.01
N SER A 12 9.15 -28.88 -12.37
CA SER A 12 9.11 -28.64 -10.92
C SER A 12 9.84 -27.33 -10.58
N LEU A 13 9.97 -26.43 -11.54
CA LEU A 13 10.46 -25.06 -11.33
C LEU A 13 9.33 -24.04 -11.50
N ASP A 14 8.09 -24.51 -11.42
CA ASP A 14 6.87 -23.79 -11.77
C ASP A 14 5.90 -23.69 -10.58
N ASP A 15 6.38 -23.85 -9.36
CA ASP A 15 5.65 -23.35 -8.18
C ASP A 15 6.20 -21.96 -7.80
N ALA A 16 6.27 -21.08 -8.81
CA ALA A 16 6.43 -19.65 -8.63
C ALA A 16 5.07 -18.96 -8.50
N GLU A 17 4.08 -19.64 -7.94
CA GLU A 17 2.89 -18.99 -7.40
C GLU A 17 3.35 -18.34 -6.08
N SER A 18 4.15 -17.28 -6.24
CA SER A 18 4.53 -16.34 -5.20
C SER A 18 3.21 -15.83 -4.66
N LEU A 19 2.71 -16.47 -3.60
CA LEU A 19 1.48 -16.07 -2.92
C LEU A 19 1.68 -14.61 -2.57
N ASP A 20 1.03 -13.77 -3.36
CA ASP A 20 1.01 -12.35 -3.17
C ASP A 20 0.72 -12.11 -1.69
N ASP A 21 1.70 -11.53 -1.03
CA ASP A 21 1.67 -11.15 0.37
C ASP A 21 0.50 -10.17 0.56
N ASP A 22 -0.69 -10.69 0.86
CA ASP A 22 -1.83 -9.93 1.40
C ASP A 22 -1.57 -9.64 2.88
N GLY A 23 -0.34 -9.17 3.19
CA GLY A 23 -0.15 -8.34 4.37
C GLY A 23 -1.15 -7.18 4.27
N PRO A 24 -1.63 -6.64 5.42
CA PRO A 24 -2.53 -5.50 5.38
C PRO A 24 -1.92 -4.48 4.42
N ARG A 25 -2.68 -4.08 3.41
CA ARG A 25 -2.23 -3.13 2.39
C ARG A 25 -1.88 -1.85 3.16
N GLU A 26 -0.62 -1.73 3.57
CA GLU A 26 -0.15 -0.71 4.51
C GLU A 26 0.07 0.57 3.69
N GLY A 27 -1.04 1.10 3.17
CA GLY A 27 -1.08 2.11 2.14
C GLY A 27 -2.53 2.38 1.76
N GLY A 28 -3.15 3.32 2.49
CA GLY A 28 -4.46 3.86 2.13
C GLY A 28 -4.42 4.62 0.79
N ASP A 29 -5.58 4.95 0.25
CA ASP A 29 -5.67 5.73 -0.99
C ASP A 29 -4.98 7.11 -0.81
N PRO A 30 -4.13 7.55 -1.76
CA PRO A 30 -3.40 8.80 -1.64
C PRO A 30 -4.32 10.03 -1.51
N ALA A 31 -5.56 9.97 -1.99
CA ALA A 31 -6.53 11.05 -1.80
C ALA A 31 -7.04 11.13 -0.35
N CYS A 32 -7.06 10.04 0.41
CA CYS A 32 -7.41 10.07 1.83
C CYS A 32 -6.40 10.87 2.67
N TRP A 33 -5.14 10.95 2.24
CA TRP A 33 -4.12 11.76 2.91
C TRP A 33 -4.21 13.25 2.55
N LEU A 34 -4.78 13.61 1.40
CA LEU A 34 -5.01 15.01 1.03
C LEU A 34 -6.01 15.71 1.95
N ALA A 35 -6.99 14.99 2.50
CA ALA A 35 -7.92 15.53 3.49
C ALA A 35 -7.23 16.00 4.78
N ARG A 36 -5.97 15.56 5.03
CA ARG A 36 -5.16 15.97 6.18
C ARG A 36 -4.24 17.15 5.89
N VAL A 37 -4.21 17.63 4.65
CA VAL A 37 -3.42 18.80 4.26
C VAL A 37 -4.23 20.07 4.51
N CYS A 38 -3.66 21.00 5.27
CA CYS A 38 -4.30 22.30 5.51
C CYS A 38 -4.46 23.07 4.19
N PRO A 39 -5.67 23.49 3.79
CA PRO A 39 -5.89 24.19 2.52
C PRO A 39 -5.26 25.59 2.49
N GLU A 40 -5.09 26.21 3.67
CA GLU A 40 -4.57 27.58 3.76
C GLU A 40 -3.05 27.65 3.59
N CYS A 41 -2.31 26.66 4.12
CA CYS A 41 -0.86 26.72 4.14
C CYS A 41 -0.15 25.48 3.56
N GLY A 42 -0.86 24.37 3.38
CA GLY A 42 -0.30 23.11 2.86
C GLY A 42 0.43 22.26 3.91
N LEU A 43 0.26 22.52 5.21
CA LEU A 43 0.86 21.66 6.25
C LEU A 43 0.08 20.35 6.34
N PHE A 44 0.78 19.23 6.38
CA PHE A 44 0.19 17.92 6.69
C PHE A 44 -0.04 17.79 8.20
N ALA A 45 -1.27 17.45 8.60
CA ALA A 45 -1.60 17.19 10.00
C ALA A 45 -1.28 15.73 10.36
N GLU A 46 -0.27 15.53 11.22
CA GLU A 46 0.14 14.20 11.69
C GLU A 46 -0.71 13.68 12.86
N GLN A 47 -1.41 14.57 13.59
CA GLN A 47 -2.23 14.22 14.76
C GLN A 47 -3.70 14.02 14.38
N GLU A 48 -4.36 13.03 14.99
CA GLU A 48 -5.75 12.67 14.69
C GLU A 48 -6.64 12.73 15.95
N PRO A 49 -7.84 13.36 15.92
CA PRO A 49 -8.36 14.23 14.87
C PRO A 49 -7.82 15.67 15.01
N PRO A 50 -7.28 16.28 13.93
CA PRO A 50 -6.78 17.64 14.00
C PRO A 50 -7.94 18.63 13.83
N THR A 51 -8.29 19.36 14.88
CA THR A 51 -9.35 20.40 14.83
C THR A 51 -8.83 21.75 14.32
N ALA A 52 -7.53 22.00 14.40
CA ALA A 52 -6.88 23.21 13.91
C ALA A 52 -5.43 22.95 13.45
N CYS A 53 -4.95 23.75 12.49
CA CYS A 53 -3.59 23.68 12.00
C CYS A 53 -2.61 24.31 13.00
N VAL A 54 -1.59 23.56 13.43
CA VAL A 54 -0.56 24.04 14.38
C VAL A 54 0.31 25.17 13.84
N ARG A 55 0.38 25.33 12.50
CA ARG A 55 1.22 26.36 11.87
C ARG A 55 0.50 27.70 11.69
N CYS A 56 -0.74 27.69 11.18
CA CYS A 56 -1.46 28.93 10.86
C CYS A 56 -2.74 29.15 11.70
N GLY A 57 -3.16 28.17 12.51
CA GLY A 57 -4.37 28.26 13.34
C GLY A 57 -5.69 28.06 12.59
N ALA A 58 -5.66 27.80 11.28
CA ALA A 58 -6.87 27.53 10.50
C ALA A 58 -7.62 26.31 11.03
N VAL A 59 -8.95 26.40 11.12
CA VAL A 59 -9.81 25.27 11.47
C VAL A 59 -9.72 24.23 10.36
N LEU A 60 -9.34 23.00 10.70
CA LEU A 60 -9.34 21.89 9.76
C LEU A 60 -10.72 21.24 9.87
N ALA A 61 -11.56 21.42 8.85
CA ALA A 61 -12.78 20.64 8.74
C ALA A 61 -12.34 19.20 8.49
N GLY A 62 -12.31 18.38 9.55
CA GLY A 62 -12.20 16.94 9.39
C GLY A 62 -13.35 16.44 8.51
N PRO A 63 -13.17 15.29 7.83
CA PRO A 63 -14.29 14.64 7.16
C PRO A 63 -15.47 14.39 8.11
#